data_AF-A0A3C0Q7Y2-F1
#
_entry.id   AF-A0A3C0Q7Y2-F1
#
_cell.length_a   1.000
_cell.length_b   1.000
_cell.length_c   1.000
_cell.angle_alpha   90.00
_cell.angle_beta   90.00
_cell.angle_gamma   90.00
#
_symmetry.space_group_name_H-M   'P 1'
#
loop_
_entity.id
_entity.type
_entity.pdbx_description
1 polymer ?
#
loop_
_entity_poly.entity_id
_entity_poly.type
_entity_poly.pdbx_seq_one_letter_code
_entity_poly.pdbx_strand_id
1 'polypeptide(L)' 'MERKENMPLWVFLALMNIETRKGALILFWCSLAFTLCCIPLSYYLNDWWWLGMMVPVTLWYWFSLQWVDKHSTWN' A
#
# COMPACT_ATOMS: atom_id res chain seq x y z
N MET A 1 -4.46 11.22 -10.06
CA MET A 1 -5.85 11.13 -9.58
C MET A 1 -6.28 12.52 -9.09
N GLU A 2 -7.34 13.11 -9.64
CA GLU A 2 -7.88 14.36 -9.09
C GLU A 2 -8.44 14.11 -7.68
N ARG A 3 -8.09 14.98 -6.72
CA ARG A 3 -8.55 14.86 -5.33
C ARG A 3 -10.06 15.09 -5.30
N LYS A 4 -10.85 14.02 -5.29
CA LYS A 4 -12.29 14.10 -4.99
C LYS A 4 -12.47 14.60 -3.56
N GLU A 5 -13.44 15.50 -3.37
CA GLU A 5 -13.71 16.21 -2.11
C GLU A 5 -13.93 15.26 -0.90
N ASN A 6 -14.41 14.04 -1.16
CA ASN A 6 -14.65 13.01 -0.16
C ASN A 6 -13.44 12.08 0.11
N MET A 7 -12.29 12.28 -0.55
CA MET A 7 -11.13 11.40 -0.39
C MET A 7 -10.26 11.82 0.80
N PRO A 8 -10.06 10.96 1.81
CA PRO A 8 -9.19 11.27 2.94
C PRO A 8 -7.72 11.39 2.49
N LEU A 9 -6.99 12.34 3.06
CA LEU A 9 -5.60 12.66 2.70
C LEU A 9 -4.65 11.45 2.77
N TRP A 10 -4.86 10.56 3.73
CA TRP A 10 -4.07 9.32 3.92
C TRP A 10 -4.19 8.35 2.73
N VAL A 11 -5.37 8.30 2.11
CA VAL A 11 -5.66 7.47 0.93
C VAL A 11 -5.15 8.16 -0.33
N PHE A 12 -5.34 9.48 -0.43
CA PHE A 12 -4.79 10.29 -1.52
C PHE A 12 -3.26 10.19 -1.58
N LEU A 13 -2.56 10.25 -0.44
CA LEU A 13 -1.10 10.10 -0.39
C LEU A 13 -0.65 8.71 -0.87
N ALA A 14 -1.33 7.67 -0.41
CA ALA A 14 -1.02 6.29 -0.80
C ALA A 14 -1.25 6.04 -2.29
N LEU A 15 -2.24 6.69 -2.90
CA LEU A 15 -2.69 6.44 -4.28
C LEU A 15 -2.44 7.62 -5.22
N MET A 16 -1.60 8.57 -4.84
CA MET A 16 -1.45 9.87 -5.52
C MET A 16 -1.15 9.73 -7.02
N ASN A 17 -0.37 8.70 -7.38
CA ASN A 17 0.10 8.46 -8.75
C ASN A 17 -0.67 7.33 -9.46
N ILE A 18 -1.75 6.79 -8.88
CA ILE A 18 -2.44 5.61 -9.40
C ILE A 18 -3.88 5.96 -9.70
N GLU A 19 -4.25 5.88 -10.96
CA GLU A 19 -5.61 6.21 -11.42
C GLU A 19 -6.46 4.96 -11.65
N THR A 20 -5.83 3.78 -11.76
CA THR A 20 -6.53 2.53 -12.12
C THR A 20 -6.52 1.50 -10.99
N ARG A 21 -7.63 0.77 -10.85
CA ARG A 21 -7.80 -0.32 -9.86
C ARG A 21 -6.69 -1.37 -9.98
N LYS A 22 -6.29 -1.68 -11.22
CA LYS A 22 -5.23 -2.64 -11.53
C LYS A 22 -3.87 -2.14 -11.03
N GLY A 23 -3.55 -0.85 -11.19
CA GLY A 23 -2.30 -0.28 -10.70
C GLY A 23 -2.18 -0.36 -9.17
N ALA A 24 -3.27 -0.09 -8.46
CA ALA A 24 -3.28 -0.15 -7.00
C ALA A 24 -3.11 -1.58 -6.48
N LEU A 25 -3.80 -2.55 -7.10
CA LEU A 25 -3.64 -3.98 -6.79
C LEU A 25 -2.21 -4.45 -7.05
N ILE A 26 -1.60 -4.05 -8.17
CA ILE A 26 -0.21 -4.40 -8.49
C ILE A 26 0.74 -3.85 -7.43
N LEU A 27 0.58 -2.59 -6.99
CA LEU A 27 1.44 -2.01 -5.97
C LEU A 27 1.29 -2.68 -4.61
N PHE A 28 0.07 -3.03 -4.22
CA PHE A 28 -0.15 -3.82 -3.02
C PHE A 28 0.54 -5.18 -3.12
N TRP A 29 0.44 -5.87 -4.25
CA TRP A 29 1.15 -7.12 -4.50
C TRP A 29 2.67 -6.96 -4.51
N CYS A 30 3.21 -5.90 -5.11
CA CYS A 30 4.63 -5.60 -5.06
C CYS A 30 5.08 -5.33 -3.63
N SER A 31 4.33 -4.54 -2.84
CA SER A 31 4.65 -4.26 -1.43
C SER A 31 4.60 -5.51 -0.57
N LEU A 32 3.61 -6.38 -0.78
CA LEU A 32 3.46 -7.62 -0.04
C LEU A 32 4.59 -8.60 -0.41
N ALA A 33 4.85 -8.81 -1.70
CA ALA A 33 5.97 -9.64 -2.16
C ALA A 33 7.32 -9.14 -1.64
N PHE A 34 7.52 -7.81 -1.63
CA PHE A 34 8.72 -7.20 -1.10
C PHE A 34 8.87 -7.44 0.41
N THR A 35 7.79 -7.31 1.17
CA THR A 35 7.77 -7.61 2.61
C THR A 35 8.08 -9.08 2.87
N LEU A 36 7.54 -9.99 2.07
CA LEU A 36 7.76 -11.43 2.19
C LEU A 36 9.22 -11.83 1.86
N CYS A 37 9.80 -11.21 0.82
CA CYS A 37 11.23 -11.33 0.52
C CYS A 37 12.14 -10.73 1.61
N CYS A 38 11.68 -9.72 2.35
CA CYS A 38 12.45 -9.15 3.46
C CYS A 38 12.51 -10.06 4.69
N ILE A 39 11.64 -11.06 4.84
CA ILE A 39 11.66 -12.00 5.96
C ILE A 39 12.98 -12.78 6.06
N PRO A 40 13.44 -13.51 5.01
CA PRO A 40 14.72 -14.20 5.06
C PRO A 40 15.92 -13.25 5.17
N LEU A 41 15.80 -12.04 4.62
CA LEU A 41 16.85 -11.03 4.67
C LEU A 41 17.02 -10.43 6.07
N SER A 42 15.91 -10.13 6.78
CA SER A 42 15.93 -9.73 8.19
C SER A 42 16.51 -10.80 9.10
N TYR A 43 16.24 -12.09 8.82
CA TYR A 43 16.82 -13.19 9.59
C TYR A 43 18.34 -13.27 9.42
N TYR A 44 18.84 -13.03 8.20
CA TYR A 44 20.28 -13.02 7.94
C TYR A 44 21.02 -11.84 8.59
N LEU A 45 20.40 -10.65 8.58
CA LEU A 45 20.96 -9.43 9.15
C LEU A 45 20.73 -9.29 10.67
N ASN A 46 19.90 -10.16 11.27
CA ASN A 46 19.44 -10.06 12.66
C ASN A 46 18.79 -8.70 13.01
N ASP A 47 18.32 -7.97 11.99
CA ASP A 47 17.72 -6.65 12.11
C ASP A 47 16.25 -6.72 11.69
N TRP A 48 15.37 -6.58 12.67
CA TRP A 48 13.91 -6.69 12.49
C TRP A 48 13.23 -5.33 12.28
N TRP A 49 13.98 -4.24 12.45
CA TRP A 49 13.49 -2.88 12.31
C TRP A 49 12.86 -2.62 10.94
N TRP A 50 13.47 -3.15 9.88
CA TRP A 50 13.00 -2.92 8.53
C TRP A 50 11.64 -3.60 8.27
N LEU A 51 11.48 -4.83 8.76
CA LEU A 51 10.22 -5.57 8.70
C LEU A 51 9.13 -4.86 9.52
N GLY A 52 9.49 -4.37 10.71
CA GLY A 52 8.60 -3.57 11.56
C GLY A 52 8.10 -2.27 10.91
N MET A 53 8.87 -1.66 10.01
CA MET A 53 8.44 -0.49 9.22
C MET A 53 7.64 -0.87 7.97
N MET A 54 7.97 -1.99 7.32
CA MET A 54 7.29 -2.41 6.09
C MET A 54 5.85 -2.89 6.33
N VAL A 55 5.62 -3.62 7.42
CA VAL A 55 4.27 -4.13 7.78
C VAL A 55 3.22 -3.01 7.88
N PRO A 56 3.41 -1.92 8.65
CA PRO A 56 2.44 -0.85 8.73
C PRO A 56 2.24 -0.12 7.39
N VAL A 57 3.28 -0.03 6.55
CA VAL A 57 3.16 0.55 5.20
C VAL A 57 2.29 -0.35 4.31
N THR A 58 2.50 -1.66 4.30
CA THR A 58 1.66 -2.60 3.54
C THR A 58 0.21 -2.61 4.04
N LEU A 59 0.00 -2.56 5.36
CA LEU A 59 -1.33 -2.43 5.96
C LEU A 59 -2.01 -1.12 5.56
N TRP A 60 -1.28 -0.02 5.53
CA TRP A 60 -1.80 1.26 5.05
C TRP A 60 -2.24 1.15 3.59
N TYR A 61 -1.41 0.60 2.70
CA TYR A 61 -1.80 0.39 1.30
C TYR A 61 -3.06 -0.47 1.17
N TRP A 62 -3.19 -1.51 1.98
CA TRP A 62 -4.38 -2.35 2.03
C TRP A 62 -5.64 -1.58 2.48
N PHE A 63 -5.55 -0.81 3.57
CA PHE A 63 -6.65 0.02 4.05
C PHE A 63 -7.06 1.08 3.03
N SER A 64 -6.09 1.71 2.36
CA SER A 64 -6.36 2.65 1.27
C SER A 64 -7.08 1.98 0.11
N LEU A 65 -6.67 0.77 -0.27
CA LEU A 65 -7.34 -0.02 -1.32
C LEU A 65 -8.79 -0.36 -0.95
N GLN A 66 -9.02 -0.89 0.26
CA GLN A 66 -10.38 -1.19 0.74
C GLN A 66 -11.27 0.05 0.75
N TRP A 67 -10.73 1.20 1.16
CA TRP A 67 -11.49 2.44 1.20
C TRP A 67 -11.92 2.89 -0.19
N VAL A 68 -11.01 2.83 -1.18
CA VAL A 68 -11.30 3.21 -2.58
C VAL A 68 -12.22 2.21 -3.27
N ASP A 69 -12.07 0.90 -3.02
CA ASP A 69 -12.96 -0.13 -3.56
C ASP A 69 -14.40 0.06 -3.03
N LYS A 70 -14.55 0.40 -1.74
CA LYS A 70 -15.86 0.65 -1.10
C LYS A 70 -16.55 1.94 -1.56
N HIS A 71 -15.78 2.96 -1.94
CA HIS A 71 -16.32 4.23 -2.46
C HIS A 71 -16.39 4.28 -3.99
N SER A 72 -16.03 3.19 -4.69
CA SER A 72 -16.04 3.09 -6.16
C SER A 72 -15.50 4.35 -6.85
N THR A 73 -14.37 4.87 -6.33
CA THR A 73 -13.71 6.06 -6.89
C THR A 73 -12.90 5.75 -8.15
N TRP A 74 -12.87 4.48 -8.57
CA TRP A 74 -12.28 4.03 -9.82
C TRP A 74 -13.19 4.46 -10.97
N ASN A 75 -12.81 5.54 -11.67
CA ASN A 75 -13.40 5.91 -12.96
C ASN A 75 -12.83 5.02 -14.08
#